data_AF-A0A7I7S519-F1
#
_entry.id   AF-A0A7I7S519-F1
#
_cell.length_a   1.000
_cell.length_b   1.000
_cell.length_c   1.000
_cell.angle_alpha   90.00
_cell.angle_beta   90.00
_cell.angle_gamma   90.00
#
_symmetry.space_group_name_H-M   'P 1'
#
loop_
_entity.id
_entity.type
_entity.pdbx_description
1 polymer ?
#
loop_
_entity_poly.entity_id
_entity_poly.type
_entity_poly.pdbx_seq_one_letter_code
_entity_poly.pdbx_strand_id
1 'polypeptide(L)'
;MVFDGERGAIRTDDVSCTRGDGVVVIFVNGPGKQMFRAVVIERGRLIAERVALRYDDVAGFIADPAEVEVSRVDETYRFRGRMPPDVGEATWHTFQIETKCPTADDGEPASRARGE
;
A
#
# COMPACT_ATOMS: atom_id res chain seq x y z
N MET A 1 5.91 -3.70 -7.71
CA MET A 1 6.66 -3.65 -6.43
C MET A 1 8.14 -3.94 -6.72
N VAL A 2 9.03 -3.60 -5.78
CA VAL A 2 10.42 -4.07 -5.70
C VAL A 2 10.62 -4.58 -4.26
N PHE A 3 11.23 -5.74 -4.09
CA PHE A 3 11.57 -6.33 -2.79
C PHE A 3 13.03 -6.78 -2.84
N ASP A 4 13.88 -6.29 -1.93
CA ASP A 4 15.34 -6.56 -1.94
C ASP A 4 16.04 -6.34 -3.27
N GLY A 5 15.57 -5.35 -4.03
CA GLY A 5 16.08 -5.05 -5.38
C GLY A 5 15.53 -5.98 -6.47
N GLU A 6 14.89 -7.09 -6.10
CA GLU A 6 14.16 -7.96 -7.03
C GLU A 6 12.84 -7.32 -7.42
N ARG A 7 12.62 -7.20 -8.73
CA ARG A 7 11.37 -6.65 -9.27
C ARG A 7 10.26 -7.69 -9.17
N GLY A 8 9.65 -7.80 -8.00
CA GLY A 8 8.38 -8.49 -7.79
C GLY A 8 7.24 -7.71 -8.44
N ALA A 9 6.69 -8.22 -9.54
CA ALA A 9 5.57 -7.59 -10.21
C ALA A 9 4.26 -7.83 -9.44
N ILE A 10 4.09 -7.19 -8.27
CA ILE A 10 2.77 -6.75 -7.84
C ILE A 10 2.36 -5.66 -8.84
N ARG A 11 1.88 -6.11 -10.01
CA ARG A 11 1.09 -5.37 -10.98
C ARG A 11 -0.32 -5.88 -10.76
N THR A 12 -1.05 -5.24 -9.88
CA THR A 12 -2.40 -5.68 -9.53
C THR A 12 -3.29 -4.45 -9.58
N ASP A 13 -4.36 -4.62 -10.34
CA ASP A 13 -5.49 -3.70 -10.37
C ASP A 13 -6.45 -3.99 -9.18
N ASP A 14 -6.15 -5.01 -8.36
CA ASP A 14 -6.87 -5.34 -7.13
C ASP A 14 -6.33 -4.49 -5.97
N VAL A 15 -6.69 -3.22 -6.04
CA VAL A 15 -6.38 -2.20 -5.05
C VAL A 15 -7.70 -1.70 -4.47
N SER A 16 -7.81 -1.70 -3.15
CA SER A 16 -8.91 -1.07 -2.42
C SER A 16 -8.38 0.04 -1.54
N CYS A 17 -9.05 1.18 -1.55
CA CYS A 17 -8.66 2.37 -0.81
C CYS A 17 -9.87 2.89 -0.04
N THR A 18 -9.79 2.87 1.28
CA THR A 18 -10.85 3.40 2.15
C THR A 18 -10.36 4.69 2.78
N ARG A 19 -11.04 5.79 2.50
CA ARG A 19 -10.68 7.12 3.03
C ARG A 19 -11.72 7.60 4.04
N GLY A 20 -11.26 8.19 5.13
CA GLY A 20 -12.10 8.79 6.17
C GLY A 20 -11.26 9.58 7.16
N ASP A 21 -11.77 10.72 7.63
CA ASP A 21 -11.14 11.55 8.66
C ASP A 21 -9.64 11.84 8.41
N GLY A 22 -9.24 12.16 7.18
CA GLY A 22 -7.84 12.42 6.85
C GLY A 22 -6.91 11.20 7.03
N VAL A 23 -7.45 9.99 7.00
CA VAL A 23 -6.73 8.73 6.92
C VAL A 23 -7.15 8.02 5.63
N VAL A 24 -6.20 7.38 4.96
CA VAL A 24 -6.46 6.45 3.87
C VAL A 24 -5.85 5.09 4.22
N VAL A 25 -6.69 4.06 4.15
CA VAL A 25 -6.25 2.67 4.26
C VAL A 25 -6.15 2.13 2.84
N ILE A 26 -4.95 1.75 2.45
CA ILE A 26 -4.64 1.24 1.12
C ILE A 26 -4.35 -0.25 1.27
N PHE A 27 -5.07 -1.09 0.54
CA PHE A 27 -4.86 -2.52 0.50
C PHE A 27 -4.64 -2.95 -0.95
N VAL A 28 -3.49 -3.56 -1.21
CA VAL A 28 -3.09 -4.10 -2.50
C VAL A 28 -2.98 -5.60 -2.35
N ASN A 29 -3.75 -6.33 -3.16
CA ASN A 29 -3.75 -7.77 -3.18
C ASN A 29 -3.05 -8.26 -4.45
N GLY A 30 -1.89 -8.89 -4.29
CA GLY A 30 -1.08 -9.41 -5.39
C GLY A 30 -1.38 -10.87 -5.71
N PRO A 31 -0.78 -11.41 -6.79
CA PRO A 31 -0.87 -12.83 -7.09
C PRO A 31 -0.21 -13.67 -5.98
N GLY A 32 -0.75 -14.87 -5.73
CA GLY A 32 -0.18 -15.81 -4.77
C GLY A 32 -0.26 -15.31 -3.32
N LYS A 33 0.87 -15.32 -2.61
CA LYS A 33 0.98 -14.87 -1.21
C LYS A 33 1.53 -13.44 -1.12
N GLN A 34 1.14 -12.56 -2.03
CA GLN A 34 1.62 -11.18 -2.08
C GLN A 34 0.52 -10.23 -1.61
N MET A 35 0.80 -9.43 -0.59
CA MET A 35 -0.17 -8.48 -0.03
C MET A 35 0.55 -7.27 0.55
N PHE A 36 -0.05 -6.10 0.36
CA PHE A 36 0.40 -4.89 1.04
C PHE A 36 -0.78 -4.13 1.63
N ARG A 37 -0.64 -3.69 2.88
CA ARG A 37 -1.61 -2.84 3.55
C ARG A 37 -0.91 -1.67 4.20
N ALA A 38 -1.30 -0.45 3.85
CA ALA A 38 -0.82 0.76 4.49
C ALA A 38 -1.98 1.52 5.15
N VAL A 39 -1.75 2.01 6.36
CA VAL A 39 -2.55 3.06 6.99
C VAL A 39 -1.77 4.36 6.83
N VAL A 40 -2.33 5.30 6.07
CA VAL A 40 -1.66 6.57 5.76
C VAL A 40 -2.47 7.71 6.34
N ILE A 41 -1.80 8.57 7.11
CA ILE A 41 -2.37 9.83 7.60
C ILE A 41 -2.12 10.91 6.53
N GLU A 42 -3.19 11.60 6.13
CA GLU A 42 -3.22 12.68 5.14
C GLU A 42 -3.63 14.02 5.78
N ARG A 43 -3.10 14.34 6.96
CA ARG A 43 -3.43 15.57 7.71
C ARG A 43 -2.24 16.51 7.77
N GLY A 44 -2.11 17.39 6.79
CA GLY A 44 -1.03 18.40 6.70
C GLY A 44 0.36 17.83 6.35
N ARG A 45 0.55 16.53 6.51
CA ARG A 45 1.71 15.75 6.07
C ARG A 45 1.25 14.34 5.72
N LEU A 46 1.98 13.70 4.81
CA LEU A 46 1.73 12.32 4.40
C LEU A 46 2.61 11.39 5.24
N ILE A 47 2.00 10.50 6.03
CA ILE A 47 2.73 9.57 6.89
C ILE A 47 2.15 8.16 6.73
N ALA A 48 3.01 7.18 6.45
CA ALA A 48 2.65 5.78 6.58
C ALA A 48 2.75 5.37 8.05
N GLU A 49 1.62 5.39 8.76
CA GLU A 49 1.56 5.10 10.20
C GLU A 49 1.84 3.62 10.46
N ARG A 50 1.27 2.75 9.64
CA ARG A 50 1.41 1.30 9.76
C ARG A 50 1.46 0.67 8.38
N VAL A 51 2.37 -0.28 8.20
CA VAL A 51 2.49 -1.06 6.98
C VAL A 51 2.54 -2.54 7.33
N ALA A 52 1.72 -3.33 6.67
CA ALA A 52 1.86 -4.77 6.61
C ALA A 52 2.24 -5.17 5.19
N LEU A 53 3.21 -6.06 5.06
CA LEU A 53 3.66 -6.59 3.78
C LEU A 53 3.74 -8.11 3.89
N ARG A 54 3.31 -8.80 2.84
CA ARG A 54 3.62 -10.19 2.62
C ARG A 54 4.16 -10.34 1.22
N TYR A 55 5.27 -11.04 1.09
CA TYR A 55 5.86 -11.39 -0.20
C TYR A 55 6.32 -12.85 -0.13
N ASP A 56 5.53 -13.73 -0.74
CA ASP A 56 5.70 -15.18 -0.69
C ASP A 56 5.70 -15.71 0.76
N ASP A 57 6.86 -16.17 1.24
CA ASP A 57 7.03 -16.71 2.59
C ASP A 57 7.52 -15.67 3.60
N VAL A 58 7.86 -14.46 3.14
CA VAL A 58 8.28 -13.34 3.99
C VAL A 58 7.08 -12.49 4.38
N ALA A 59 6.94 -12.15 5.68
CA ALA A 59 5.85 -11.31 6.16
C ALA A 59 6.33 -10.31 7.22
N GLY A 60 6.00 -9.04 7.01
CA GLY A 60 6.44 -7.94 7.87
C GLY A 60 5.29 -7.07 8.35
N PHE A 61 5.45 -6.56 9.57
CA PHE A 61 4.63 -5.46 10.08
C PHE A 61 5.53 -4.35 10.61
N ILE A 62 5.29 -3.13 10.15
CA ILE A 62 6.05 -1.93 10.48
C ILE A 62 5.09 -0.94 11.12
N ALA A 63 5.41 -0.53 12.35
CA ALA A 63 4.65 0.46 13.11
C ALA A 63 5.46 1.72 13.46
N ASP A 64 6.75 1.74 13.09
CA ASP A 64 7.57 2.95 13.18
C ASP A 64 7.46 3.72 11.85
N PRO A 65 6.84 4.92 11.84
CA PRO A 65 6.71 5.72 10.62
C PRO A 65 8.06 6.21 10.07
N ALA A 66 9.15 6.18 10.85
CA ALA A 66 10.48 6.52 10.36
C ALA A 66 11.06 5.47 9.40
N GLU A 67 10.50 4.25 9.42
CA GLU A 67 10.97 3.11 8.62
C GLU A 67 10.31 3.02 7.24
N VAL A 68 9.31 3.88 6.98
CA VAL A 68 8.60 3.97 5.70
C VAL A 68 8.41 5.41 5.25
N GLU A 69 9.07 5.75 4.15
CA GLU A 69 8.79 6.96 3.39
C GLU A 69 7.54 6.75 2.53
N VAL A 70 6.62 7.71 2.58
CA VAL A 70 5.46 7.77 1.69
C VAL A 70 5.45 9.09 0.92
N SER A 71 5.18 9.00 -0.37
CA SER A 71 4.99 10.14 -1.26
C SER A 71 3.77 9.93 -2.12
N ARG A 72 3.12 11.02 -2.54
CA ARG A 72 1.97 10.98 -3.43
C ARG A 72 2.14 12.00 -4.54
N VAL A 73 1.94 11.56 -5.78
CA VAL A 73 1.82 12.41 -6.97
C VAL A 73 0.49 12.07 -7.63
N ASP A 74 -0.40 13.06 -7.75
CA ASP A 74 -1.80 12.86 -8.14
C ASP A 74 -2.47 11.79 -7.27
N GLU A 75 -3.00 10.73 -7.89
CA GLU A 75 -3.63 9.59 -7.24
C GLU A 75 -2.66 8.42 -6.98
N THR A 76 -1.38 8.59 -7.30
CA THR A 76 -0.36 7.53 -7.17
C THR A 76 0.40 7.69 -5.87
N TYR A 77 0.28 6.69 -5.00
CA TYR A 77 1.05 6.56 -3.78
C TYR A 77 2.31 5.74 -4.06
N ARG A 78 3.44 6.22 -3.54
CA ARG A 78 4.70 5.49 -3.52
C ARG A 78 5.18 5.33 -2.09
N PHE A 79 5.43 4.08 -1.71
CA PHE A 79 5.99 3.68 -0.44
C PHE A 79 7.39 3.13 -0.65
N ARG A 80 8.32 3.52 0.22
CA ARG A 80 9.66 2.96 0.31
C ARG A 80 9.98 2.72 1.77
N GLY A 81 10.38 1.51 2.10
CA GLY A 81 10.72 1.23 3.48
C GLY A 81 11.53 -0.04 3.62
N ARG A 82 11.73 -0.40 4.89
CA ARG A 82 12.35 -1.68 5.24
C ARG A 82 11.54 -2.37 6.33
N MET A 83 11.50 -3.69 6.27
CA MET A 83 10.93 -4.54 7.31
C MET A 83 12.05 -5.25 8.06
N PRO A 84 11.86 -5.48 9.37
CA PRO A 84 12.82 -6.25 10.16
C PRO A 84 12.95 -7.68 9.60
N PRO A 85 14.10 -8.33 9.82
CA PRO A 85 14.29 -9.74 9.48
C PRO A 85 13.26 -10.63 10.17
N ASP A 86 12.86 -11.73 9.51
CA ASP A 86 12.10 -12.79 10.15
C ASP A 86 12.96 -13.59 11.15
N VAL A 87 12.32 -14.42 11.97
CA VAL A 87 13.02 -15.25 12.96
C VAL A 87 13.98 -16.21 12.24
N GLY A 88 15.28 -16.02 12.47
CA GLY A 88 16.35 -16.81 11.85
C GLY A 88 17.08 -16.07 10.72
N GLU A 89 16.61 -14.89 10.34
CA GLU A 89 17.28 -14.03 9.37
C GLU A 89 18.11 -12.93 10.05
N ALA A 90 19.20 -12.53 9.41
CA ALA A 90 20.09 -11.48 9.91
C ALA A 90 19.93 -10.15 9.16
N THR A 91 19.22 -10.17 8.03
CA THR A 91 19.21 -9.06 7.07
C THR A 91 17.82 -8.44 7.00
N TRP A 92 17.77 -7.12 7.07
CA TRP A 92 16.54 -6.36 6.82
C TRP A 92 16.12 -6.49 5.37
N HIS A 93 14.81 -6.57 5.13
CA HIS A 93 14.28 -6.52 3.77
C HIS A 93 13.84 -5.12 3.40
N THR A 94 14.10 -4.72 2.16
CA THR A 94 13.68 -3.44 1.61
C THR A 94 12.52 -3.63 0.64
N PHE A 95 11.61 -2.67 0.58
CA PHE A 95 10.51 -2.70 -0.36
C PHE A 95 10.23 -1.33 -0.99
N GLN A 96 9.72 -1.37 -2.23
CA GLN A 96 9.10 -0.23 -2.90
C GLN A 96 7.77 -0.65 -3.51
N ILE A 97 6.72 0.11 -3.22
CA ILE A 97 5.38 -0.13 -3.74
C ILE A 97 4.84 1.15 -4.35
N GLU A 98 4.29 1.04 -5.55
CA GLU A 98 3.60 2.12 -6.24
C GLU A 98 2.20 1.62 -6.56
N THR A 99 1.19 2.37 -6.15
CA THR A 99 -0.22 2.01 -6.34
C THR A 99 -1.08 3.23 -6.54
N LYS A 100 -2.13 3.09 -7.35
CA LYS A 100 -3.10 4.14 -7.58
C LYS A 100 -4.27 3.97 -6.62
N CYS A 101 -4.63 5.04 -5.92
CA CYS A 101 -5.80 5.10 -5.07
C CYS A 101 -6.63 6.32 -5.47
N PRO A 102 -7.60 6.15 -6.37
CA PRO A 102 -8.40 7.25 -6.86
C PRO A 102 -9.06 8.01 -5.71
N THR A 103 -8.93 9.34 -5.73
CA THR A 103 -9.79 10.21 -4.94
C THR A 103 -11.00 10.42 -5.83
N ALA A 104 -12.13 9.77 -5.55
CA ALA A 104 -13.32 9.95 -6.38
C ALA A 104 -13.54 11.44 -6.68
N ASP A 105 -13.30 11.84 -7.93
CA ASP A 105 -13.66 13.16 -8.44
C ASP A 105 -15.19 13.22 -8.48
N ASP A 106 -15.74 14.37 -8.07
CA ASP A 106 -17.15 14.67 -8.06
C ASP A 106 -17.90 14.22 -9.34
N GLY A 107 -18.86 13.30 -9.17
CA GLY A 107 -20.02 13.16 -10.06
C GLY A 107 -20.01 12.01 -11.08
N GLU A 108 -20.56 10.86 -10.70
CA GLU A 108 -21.77 10.30 -11.33
C GLU A 108 -22.36 9.24 -10.38
N PRO A 109 -23.63 9.34 -9.92
CA PRO A 109 -24.25 8.25 -9.18
C PRO A 109 -24.28 7.02 -10.08
N ALA A 110 -23.83 5.89 -9.54
CA ALA A 110 -23.98 4.57 -10.15
C ALA A 110 -25.36 4.50 -10.79
N SER A 111 -25.38 4.41 -12.11
CA SER A 111 -26.58 4.48 -12.91
C SER A 111 -27.62 3.57 -12.29
N ARG A 112 -28.82 4.13 -12.07
CA ARG A 112 -30.04 3.33 -12.00
C ARG A 112 -30.00 2.37 -13.19
N ALA A 113 -29.62 1.12 -12.94
CA ALA A 113 -30.08 0.01 -13.75
C ALA A 113 -31.60 -0.09 -13.48
N ARG A 114 -32.34 0.76 -14.20
CA ARG A 114 -33.67 0.40 -14.66
C ARG A 114 -33.48 -0.71 -15.69
N GLY A 115 -34.24 -1.77 -15.50
CA GLY A 115 -34.42 -2.87 -16.43
C GLY A 115 -34.85 -4.06 -15.58
N GLU A 116 -36.04 -4.64 -15.72
CA GLU A 116 -37.17 -4.45 -16.62
C GLU A 116 -38.39 -5.04 -15.89
#